data_AF-A0AA40HEL8-F1
#
_entry.id   AF-A0AA40HEL8-F1
#
_cell.length_a   1.000
_cell.length_b   1.000
_cell.length_c   1.000
_cell.angle_alpha   90.00
_cell.angle_beta   90.00
_cell.angle_gamma   90.00
#
_symmetry.space_group_name_H-M   'P 1'
#
loop_
_entity.id
_entity.type
_entity.pdbx_description
1 polymer ?
#
loop_
_entity_poly.entity_id
_entity_poly.type
_entity_poly.pdbx_seq_one_letter_code
_entity_poly.pdbx_strand_id
1 'polypeptide(L)'
;MPAEMGSSPSPCAMAPRAAASAVPCALVALAALGPPAWACLLCFTSYSERHRICRIFVGVEGLEVEKCEEAFSAAFEGLLDTEINYDERSHLHDSFTQMTLSLQELAAAQGSYEVAFPYAAQKIQEVIAQLKEVQACIPPCGKPFTQKLRIAGRLPTPDWPKGTRAGKGERRPDPASPPTGHQELSRRFRCLGCYSRVCDFPLDCPIQDVTVPRGDQALFSCTVKFQLPKEEIAYSWKFAEGGVRTRDSSYFRDMPRARGYLARIRPVQPTHSGTFSCVIAHDQLPLARLYFFLNVLRWAPREAEGVEPWRPGLGELLAEPEALTLSNLCLIAAAAALASAGVTLLAWMFFRWYFSGN
;
A
#
# COMPACT_ATOMS: atom_id res chain seq x y z
N MET A 1 47.78 -33.87 63.67
CA MET A 1 46.93 -33.97 64.88
C MET A 1 47.76 -33.53 66.07
N PRO A 2 47.30 -32.56 66.90
CA PRO A 2 46.28 -31.52 66.62
C PRO A 2 46.79 -30.58 65.49
N ALA A 3 46.57 -29.27 65.34
CA ALA A 3 45.79 -28.20 66.01
C ALA A 3 45.41 -27.15 64.92
N GLU A 4 44.49 -26.18 65.02
CA GLU A 4 43.88 -25.43 66.15
C GLU A 4 44.84 -24.41 66.83
N MET A 5 44.46 -23.18 67.20
CA MET A 5 43.22 -22.39 67.04
C MET A 5 43.61 -20.87 67.06
N GLY A 6 42.77 -19.95 66.53
CA GLY A 6 42.98 -18.50 66.74
C GLY A 6 42.43 -17.60 65.63
N SER A 7 41.76 -16.49 65.97
CA SER A 7 41.04 -15.63 65.01
C SER A 7 41.05 -14.14 65.40
N SER A 8 40.52 -13.28 64.51
CA SER A 8 40.24 -11.83 64.72
C SER A 8 41.45 -10.87 64.57
N PRO A 9 41.26 -9.55 64.36
CA PRO A 9 40.69 -9.03 63.11
C PRO A 9 41.48 -7.85 62.48
N SER A 10 41.01 -7.41 61.31
CA SER A 10 41.28 -6.08 60.70
C SER A 10 40.70 -4.92 61.56
N PRO A 11 40.99 -3.61 61.31
CA PRO A 11 41.54 -3.03 60.07
C PRO A 11 42.62 -1.91 60.23
N CYS A 12 43.30 -1.56 59.12
CA CYS A 12 43.20 -0.24 58.46
C CYS A 12 44.19 -0.09 57.28
N ALA A 13 43.80 0.70 56.28
CA ALA A 13 44.56 0.87 55.05
C ALA A 13 45.74 1.84 55.18
N MET A 14 46.82 1.57 54.46
CA MET A 14 47.19 2.35 53.25
C MET A 14 48.12 1.52 52.34
N ALA A 15 48.04 1.73 51.03
CA ALA A 15 48.70 0.88 50.04
C ALA A 15 50.19 1.24 49.83
N PRO A 16 51.07 0.25 49.57
CA PRO A 16 52.48 0.49 49.27
C PRO A 16 52.73 0.90 47.81
N ARG A 17 53.92 1.45 47.56
CA ARG A 17 54.49 1.59 46.22
C ARG A 17 54.84 0.22 45.63
N ALA A 18 54.61 0.03 44.33
CA ALA A 18 55.53 -0.70 43.44
C ALA A 18 55.25 -0.32 41.98
N ALA A 19 56.29 -0.12 41.18
CA ALA A 19 56.18 -0.02 39.73
C ALA A 19 56.55 -1.38 39.11
N ALA A 20 55.77 -1.87 38.14
CA ALA A 20 56.04 -3.13 37.46
C ALA A 20 55.72 -3.05 35.96
N SER A 21 56.78 -3.27 35.17
CA SER A 21 56.84 -3.68 33.75
C SER A 21 55.58 -3.62 32.86
N ALA A 22 55.61 -2.67 31.93
CA ALA A 22 55.19 -2.77 30.52
C ALA A 22 54.43 -4.01 30.02
N VAL A 23 53.21 -3.77 29.49
CA VAL A 23 52.75 -4.26 28.17
C VAL A 23 51.93 -3.16 27.50
N PRO A 24 52.36 -2.58 26.35
CA PRO A 24 51.52 -1.67 25.57
C PRO A 24 50.56 -2.48 24.69
N CYS A 25 49.34 -2.73 25.18
CA CYS A 25 48.31 -3.44 24.41
C CYS A 25 47.74 -2.52 23.32
N ALA A 26 48.39 -2.50 22.15
CA ALA A 26 47.94 -1.78 20.97
C ALA A 26 46.72 -2.48 20.35
N LEU A 27 45.53 -2.22 20.90
CA LEU A 27 44.27 -2.65 20.31
C LEU A 27 43.99 -1.84 19.03
N VAL A 28 44.53 -2.34 17.92
CA VAL A 28 44.15 -1.94 16.57
C VAL A 28 42.67 -2.28 16.37
N ALA A 29 41.82 -1.26 16.49
CA ALA A 29 40.41 -1.39 16.14
C ALA A 29 40.29 -1.48 14.61
N LEU A 30 40.22 -2.70 14.07
CA LEU A 30 39.90 -2.99 12.66
C LEU A 30 38.45 -2.62 12.34
N ALA A 31 38.16 -1.31 12.33
CA ALA A 31 36.87 -0.73 11.96
C ALA A 31 36.70 -0.67 10.42
N ALA A 32 36.91 -1.80 9.76
CA ALA A 32 36.95 -1.93 8.29
C ALA A 32 36.22 -3.19 7.76
N LEU A 33 35.19 -3.66 8.47
CA LEU A 33 34.19 -4.59 7.92
C LEU A 33 32.92 -3.82 7.54
N GLY A 34 33.06 -2.95 6.52
CA GLY A 34 31.90 -2.47 5.77
C GLY A 34 31.25 -3.62 4.98
N PRO A 35 30.00 -3.46 4.50
CA PRO A 35 29.42 -4.44 3.59
C PRO A 35 30.29 -4.57 2.33
N PRO A 36 30.51 -5.79 1.80
CA PRO A 36 31.51 -6.03 0.77
C PRO A 36 31.15 -5.32 -0.54
N ALA A 37 32.05 -4.45 -0.99
CA ALA A 37 31.88 -3.50 -2.09
C ALA A 37 31.89 -4.14 -3.50
N TRP A 38 31.14 -5.23 -3.71
CA TRP A 38 31.16 -6.04 -4.94
C TRP A 38 30.03 -7.11 -4.97
N ALA A 39 28.88 -6.80 -4.35
CA ALA A 39 27.99 -7.82 -3.82
C ALA A 39 27.35 -8.79 -4.84
N CYS A 40 27.01 -8.36 -6.07
CA CYS A 40 26.45 -9.32 -7.05
C CYS A 40 27.48 -10.40 -7.44
N LEU A 41 28.76 -10.04 -7.60
CA LEU A 41 29.82 -10.98 -7.94
C LEU A 41 29.96 -12.08 -6.86
N LEU A 42 29.78 -11.74 -5.59
CA LEU A 42 29.76 -12.69 -4.46
C LEU A 42 28.58 -13.68 -4.51
N CYS A 43 27.42 -13.28 -5.04
CA CYS A 43 26.24 -14.14 -5.07
C CYS A 43 26.24 -15.18 -6.19
N PHE A 44 27.07 -14.98 -7.21
CA PHE A 44 27.10 -15.82 -8.41
C PHE A 44 28.48 -16.43 -8.71
N THR A 45 29.52 -16.11 -7.93
CA THR A 45 30.84 -16.75 -8.02
C THR A 45 31.38 -17.13 -6.65
N SER A 46 32.03 -18.29 -6.54
CA SER A 46 32.75 -18.72 -5.35
C SER A 46 34.12 -18.03 -5.22
N TYR A 47 34.68 -18.02 -4.00
CA TYR A 47 36.07 -17.63 -3.76
C TYR A 47 37.05 -18.46 -4.62
N SER A 48 36.84 -19.78 -4.65
CA SER A 48 37.65 -20.73 -5.41
C SER A 48 37.72 -20.45 -6.92
N GLU A 49 36.65 -19.94 -7.53
CA GLU A 49 36.64 -19.60 -8.96
C GLU A 49 37.42 -18.32 -9.25
N ARG A 50 37.25 -17.26 -8.44
CA ARG A 50 38.01 -16.01 -8.58
C ARG A 50 39.49 -16.24 -8.34
N HIS A 51 39.84 -16.97 -7.28
CA HIS A 51 41.20 -17.36 -6.96
C HIS A 51 41.85 -18.16 -8.10
N ARG A 52 41.09 -19.09 -8.72
CA ARG A 52 41.55 -19.85 -9.89
C ARG A 52 41.78 -18.95 -11.10
N ILE A 53 40.88 -18.00 -11.39
CA ILE A 53 41.05 -17.03 -12.50
C ILE A 53 42.33 -16.22 -12.31
N CYS A 54 42.53 -15.63 -11.12
CA CYS A 54 43.74 -14.86 -10.83
C CYS A 54 45.01 -15.72 -10.93
N ARG A 55 44.98 -16.97 -10.46
CA ARG A 55 46.12 -17.89 -10.61
C ARG A 55 46.45 -18.32 -12.04
N ILE A 56 45.58 -18.05 -13.02
CA ILE A 56 45.91 -18.22 -14.44
C ILE A 56 46.52 -16.93 -14.99
N PHE A 57 46.01 -15.75 -14.58
CA PHE A 57 46.54 -14.44 -15.01
C PHE A 57 47.95 -14.12 -14.48
N VAL A 58 48.23 -14.38 -13.20
CA VAL A 58 49.50 -13.98 -12.53
C VAL A 58 50.31 -15.16 -11.96
N GLY A 59 49.90 -16.41 -12.24
CA GLY A 59 50.60 -17.60 -11.78
C GLY A 59 50.32 -17.96 -10.31
N VAL A 60 51.37 -18.31 -9.55
CA VAL A 60 51.21 -18.92 -8.21
C VAL A 60 51.82 -18.09 -7.06
N GLU A 61 52.25 -16.86 -7.33
CA GLU A 61 52.81 -15.96 -6.32
C GLU A 61 51.70 -15.24 -5.55
N GLY A 62 51.64 -15.46 -4.23
CA GLY A 62 50.51 -15.01 -3.40
C GLY A 62 50.22 -13.51 -3.48
N LEU A 63 51.26 -12.67 -3.45
CA LEU A 63 51.11 -11.21 -3.43
C LEU A 63 50.48 -10.65 -4.72
N GLU A 64 50.81 -11.21 -5.89
CA GLU A 64 50.19 -10.78 -7.15
C GLU A 64 48.77 -11.35 -7.30
N VAL A 65 48.52 -12.55 -6.75
CA VAL A 65 47.17 -13.14 -6.71
C VAL A 65 46.24 -12.30 -5.81
N GLU A 66 46.71 -11.83 -4.66
CA GLU A 66 45.98 -10.93 -3.76
C GLU A 66 45.59 -9.61 -4.47
N LYS A 67 46.55 -8.93 -5.12
CA LYS A 67 46.27 -7.74 -5.94
C LYS A 67 45.26 -8.01 -7.06
N CYS A 68 45.35 -9.17 -7.71
CA CYS A 68 44.41 -9.55 -8.75
C CYS A 68 43.00 -9.78 -8.18
N GLU A 69 42.85 -10.38 -7.00
CA GLU A 69 41.55 -10.54 -6.34
C GLU A 69 40.94 -9.21 -5.88
N GLU A 70 41.77 -8.27 -5.38
CA GLU A 70 41.35 -6.89 -5.11
C GLU A 70 40.89 -6.17 -6.39
N ALA A 71 41.66 -6.27 -7.48
CA ALA A 71 41.31 -5.67 -8.78
C ALA A 71 40.03 -6.27 -9.39
N PHE A 72 39.82 -7.59 -9.26
CA PHE A 72 38.57 -8.25 -9.66
C PHE A 72 37.40 -7.69 -8.84
N SER A 73 37.53 -7.66 -7.51
CA SER A 73 36.48 -7.17 -6.63
C SER A 73 36.13 -5.70 -6.93
N ALA A 74 37.14 -4.83 -7.04
CA ALA A 74 36.98 -3.40 -7.32
C ALA A 74 36.28 -3.13 -8.67
N ALA A 75 36.57 -3.89 -9.71
CA ALA A 75 35.89 -3.74 -11.01
C ALA A 75 34.36 -3.94 -10.92
N PHE A 76 33.87 -4.69 -9.92
CA PHE A 76 32.46 -5.01 -9.72
C PHE A 76 31.78 -4.16 -8.64
N GLU A 77 32.44 -3.12 -8.11
CA GLU A 77 31.91 -2.24 -7.06
C GLU A 77 30.59 -1.55 -7.46
N GLY A 78 30.46 -1.14 -8.72
CA GLY A 78 29.25 -0.52 -9.26
C GLY A 78 27.98 -1.39 -9.23
N LEU A 79 28.07 -2.68 -8.86
CA LEU A 79 26.95 -3.61 -8.74
C LEU A 79 26.49 -3.87 -7.28
N LEU A 80 27.03 -3.12 -6.32
CA LEU A 80 26.77 -3.21 -4.87
C LEU A 80 25.29 -3.33 -4.47
N ASP A 81 24.51 -2.26 -4.72
CA ASP A 81 23.14 -2.10 -4.22
C ASP A 81 22.06 -2.60 -5.21
N THR A 82 22.45 -3.46 -6.15
CA THR A 82 21.54 -3.96 -7.19
C THR A 82 20.42 -4.81 -6.58
N GLU A 83 19.16 -4.37 -6.77
CA GLU A 83 17.97 -5.20 -6.64
C GLU A 83 17.52 -5.62 -8.04
N ILE A 84 17.50 -6.93 -8.32
CA ILE A 84 17.02 -7.50 -9.59
C ILE A 84 15.69 -8.27 -9.38
N ASN A 85 14.99 -8.59 -10.47
CA ASN A 85 13.89 -9.56 -10.42
C ASN A 85 14.43 -10.93 -10.01
N TYR A 86 13.76 -11.57 -9.06
CA TYR A 86 14.11 -12.92 -8.61
C TYR A 86 13.99 -13.97 -9.72
N ASP A 87 13.04 -13.81 -10.65
CA ASP A 87 12.86 -14.73 -11.79
C ASP A 87 14.07 -14.70 -12.74
N GLU A 88 14.69 -13.52 -12.90
CA GLU A 88 15.87 -13.31 -13.75
C GLU A 88 17.18 -13.74 -13.07
N ARG A 89 17.13 -14.20 -11.81
CA ARG A 89 18.31 -14.65 -11.03
C ARG A 89 19.08 -15.76 -11.77
N SER A 90 18.37 -16.70 -12.41
CA SER A 90 18.99 -17.81 -13.14
C SER A 90 19.74 -17.32 -14.37
N HIS A 91 19.12 -16.44 -15.18
CA HIS A 91 19.78 -15.82 -16.34
C HIS A 91 21.05 -15.04 -15.95
N LEU A 92 21.02 -14.35 -14.80
CA LEU A 92 22.22 -13.65 -14.29
C LEU A 92 23.29 -14.63 -13.79
N HIS A 93 22.92 -15.76 -13.18
CA HIS A 93 23.86 -16.82 -12.80
C HIS A 93 24.55 -17.43 -14.03
N ASP A 94 23.81 -17.71 -15.09
CA ASP A 94 24.34 -18.21 -16.36
C ASP A 94 25.30 -17.18 -16.98
N SER A 95 24.96 -15.88 -16.90
CA SER A 95 25.79 -14.76 -17.38
C SER A 95 27.11 -14.65 -16.62
N PHE A 96 27.08 -14.74 -15.28
CA PHE A 96 28.31 -14.79 -14.46
C PHE A 96 29.14 -16.05 -14.74
N THR A 97 28.50 -17.18 -15.08
CA THR A 97 29.19 -18.44 -15.43
C THR A 97 29.89 -18.33 -16.80
N GLN A 98 29.26 -17.71 -17.79
CA GLN A 98 29.90 -17.41 -19.08
C GLN A 98 31.06 -16.42 -18.91
N MET A 99 30.91 -15.42 -18.04
CA MET A 99 31.95 -14.45 -17.71
C MET A 99 33.17 -15.10 -17.04
N THR A 100 33.00 -16.01 -16.07
CA THR A 100 34.13 -16.70 -15.44
C THR A 100 34.86 -17.66 -16.38
N LEU A 101 34.17 -18.25 -17.36
CA LEU A 101 34.78 -19.03 -18.43
C LEU A 101 35.59 -18.14 -19.39
N SER A 102 35.01 -17.04 -19.89
CA SER A 102 35.70 -16.12 -20.80
C SER A 102 36.94 -15.48 -20.17
N LEU A 103 36.91 -15.18 -18.86
CA LEU A 103 38.10 -14.73 -18.13
C LEU A 103 39.20 -15.80 -18.03
N GLN A 104 38.85 -17.09 -17.94
CA GLN A 104 39.84 -18.19 -17.97
C GLN A 104 40.48 -18.34 -19.37
N GLU A 105 39.71 -18.16 -20.43
CA GLU A 105 40.20 -18.17 -21.82
C GLU A 105 41.16 -16.99 -22.08
N LEU A 106 40.78 -15.78 -21.67
CA LEU A 106 41.63 -14.58 -21.78
C LEU A 106 42.92 -14.70 -20.97
N ALA A 107 42.86 -15.29 -19.77
CA ALA A 107 44.04 -15.55 -18.95
C ALA A 107 44.96 -16.61 -19.59
N ALA A 108 44.41 -17.69 -20.12
CA ALA A 108 45.17 -18.71 -20.85
C ALA A 108 45.82 -18.16 -22.14
N ALA A 109 45.20 -17.15 -22.76
CA ALA A 109 45.74 -16.39 -23.89
C ALA A 109 46.72 -15.26 -23.50
N GLN A 110 47.16 -15.20 -22.23
CA GLN A 110 48.13 -14.21 -21.72
C GLN A 110 47.65 -12.74 -21.80
N GLY A 111 46.34 -12.49 -21.73
CA GLY A 111 45.79 -11.14 -21.62
C GLY A 111 45.98 -10.51 -20.24
N SER A 112 45.94 -9.18 -20.13
CA SER A 112 45.99 -8.48 -18.83
C SER A 112 44.62 -8.49 -18.13
N TYR A 113 44.63 -8.84 -16.84
CA TYR A 113 43.46 -8.77 -15.96
C TYR A 113 42.97 -7.33 -15.73
N GLU A 114 43.87 -6.34 -15.82
CA GLU A 114 43.59 -4.91 -15.66
C GLU A 114 42.60 -4.39 -16.72
N VAL A 115 42.60 -5.00 -17.90
CA VAL A 115 41.65 -4.71 -18.99
C VAL A 115 40.47 -5.69 -18.97
N ALA A 116 40.71 -6.95 -18.64
CA ALA A 116 39.70 -8.00 -18.67
C ALA A 116 38.60 -7.81 -17.59
N PHE A 117 38.95 -7.42 -16.35
CA PHE A 117 37.95 -7.29 -15.28
C PHE A 117 37.01 -6.09 -15.47
N PRO A 118 37.45 -4.86 -15.83
CA PRO A 118 36.54 -3.76 -16.12
C PRO A 118 35.63 -4.04 -17.33
N TYR A 119 36.15 -4.70 -18.37
CA TYR A 119 35.35 -5.12 -19.52
C TYR A 119 34.28 -6.16 -19.14
N ALA A 120 34.65 -7.17 -18.34
CA ALA A 120 33.71 -8.16 -17.81
C ALA A 120 32.62 -7.52 -16.92
N ALA A 121 33.00 -6.58 -16.05
CA ALA A 121 32.05 -5.83 -15.23
C ALA A 121 31.08 -4.99 -16.07
N GLN A 122 31.57 -4.31 -17.11
CA GLN A 122 30.72 -3.60 -18.07
C GLN A 122 29.73 -4.55 -18.77
N LYS A 123 30.15 -5.75 -19.17
CA LYS A 123 29.24 -6.72 -19.80
C LYS A 123 28.17 -7.26 -18.85
N ILE A 124 28.49 -7.46 -17.57
CA ILE A 124 27.47 -7.79 -16.58
C ILE A 124 26.53 -6.60 -16.29
N GLN A 125 27.03 -5.35 -16.30
CA GLN A 125 26.18 -4.16 -16.21
C GLN A 125 25.22 -4.04 -17.42
N GLU A 126 25.70 -4.30 -18.64
CA GLU A 126 24.87 -4.34 -19.86
C GLU A 126 23.76 -5.41 -19.76
N VAL A 127 24.06 -6.59 -19.23
CA VAL A 127 23.06 -7.64 -18.97
C VAL A 127 22.06 -7.22 -17.90
N ILE A 128 22.52 -6.66 -16.77
CA ILE A 128 21.66 -6.23 -15.67
C ILE A 128 20.68 -5.14 -16.13
N ALA A 129 21.12 -4.22 -16.99
CA ALA A 129 20.28 -3.18 -17.60
C ALA A 129 19.23 -3.72 -18.61
N GLN A 130 19.35 -4.98 -19.03
CA GLN A 130 18.40 -5.65 -19.95
C GLN A 130 17.46 -6.64 -19.24
N LEU A 131 17.63 -6.88 -17.94
CA LEU A 131 16.74 -7.75 -17.17
C LEU A 131 15.35 -7.11 -17.02
N LYS A 132 14.31 -7.96 -16.89
CA LYS A 132 12.93 -7.49 -16.71
C LYS A 132 12.79 -6.73 -15.38
N GLU A 133 12.20 -5.54 -15.43
CA GLU A 133 11.90 -4.75 -14.23
C GLU A 133 11.01 -5.51 -13.23
N VAL A 134 11.24 -5.28 -11.93
CA VAL A 134 10.41 -5.87 -10.87
C VAL A 134 9.13 -5.06 -10.69
N GLN A 135 8.00 -5.74 -10.52
CA GLN A 135 6.74 -5.05 -10.22
C GLN A 135 6.85 -4.25 -8.92
N ALA A 136 6.17 -3.09 -8.90
CA ALA A 136 6.23 -2.16 -7.79
C ALA A 136 5.60 -2.76 -6.52
N CYS A 137 6.35 -2.67 -5.42
CA CYS A 137 5.93 -3.09 -4.08
C CYS A 137 4.80 -2.19 -3.56
N ILE A 138 3.54 -2.51 -3.88
CA ILE A 138 2.37 -1.65 -3.63
C ILE A 138 1.43 -2.34 -2.63
N PRO A 139 1.05 -1.69 -1.51
CA PRO A 139 0.11 -2.27 -0.56
C PRO A 139 -1.28 -2.46 -1.19
N PRO A 140 -2.05 -3.50 -0.78
CA PRO A 140 -3.38 -3.75 -1.32
C PRO A 140 -4.36 -2.58 -1.12
N CYS A 141 -4.13 -1.76 -0.10
CA CYS A 141 -5.00 -0.66 0.31
C CYS A 141 -4.23 0.44 1.05
N GLY A 142 -4.88 1.58 1.26
CA GLY A 142 -4.26 2.79 1.82
C GLY A 142 -3.51 3.62 0.79
N LYS A 143 -2.60 4.46 1.27
CA LYS A 143 -1.62 5.20 0.45
C LYS A 143 -0.33 4.36 0.35
N PRO A 144 0.34 4.31 -0.81
CA PRO A 144 1.65 3.67 -0.89
C PRO A 144 2.61 4.37 0.08
N PHE A 145 3.31 3.59 0.90
CA PHE A 145 4.41 4.13 1.70
C PHE A 145 5.51 4.53 0.71
N THR A 146 5.68 5.82 0.49
CA THR A 146 6.78 6.32 -0.34
C THR A 146 8.08 6.14 0.44
N GLN A 147 8.69 4.98 0.28
CA GLN A 147 10.02 4.68 0.82
C GLN A 147 11.07 5.48 0.04
N LYS A 148 11.07 6.80 0.24
CA LYS A 148 12.28 7.61 0.09
C LYS A 148 13.29 7.04 1.08
N LEU A 149 14.17 6.18 0.56
CA LEU A 149 15.24 5.55 1.29
C LEU A 149 16.26 6.62 1.71
N ARG A 150 15.95 7.38 2.76
CA ARG A 150 16.94 8.20 3.45
C ARG A 150 17.96 7.25 4.06
N ILE A 151 19.15 7.22 3.47
CA ILE A 151 20.35 6.61 4.05
C ILE A 151 20.77 7.51 5.23
N ALA A 152 20.07 7.34 6.34
CA ALA A 152 20.33 7.92 7.65
C ALA A 152 19.62 7.02 8.67
N GLY A 153 20.38 6.38 9.57
CA GLY A 153 19.85 5.35 10.46
C GLY A 153 18.81 5.87 11.47
N ARG A 154 18.09 4.92 12.10
CA ARG A 154 17.02 5.07 13.10
C ARG A 154 15.60 5.24 12.50
N LEU A 155 14.95 4.10 12.28
CA LEU A 155 13.48 4.01 12.24
C LEU A 155 12.91 4.47 13.59
N PRO A 156 11.78 5.20 13.65
CA PRO A 156 11.10 5.48 14.92
C PRO A 156 10.58 4.19 15.53
N THR A 157 11.04 3.85 16.74
CA THR A 157 10.42 2.80 17.56
C THR A 157 9.05 3.29 18.02
N PRO A 158 7.97 2.50 17.88
CA PRO A 158 6.68 2.83 18.50
C PRO A 158 6.85 2.94 20.02
N ASP A 159 6.30 4.01 20.62
CA ASP A 159 6.36 4.22 22.07
C ASP A 159 5.42 3.25 22.80
N TRP A 160 5.94 2.08 23.15
CA TRP A 160 5.30 1.16 24.09
C TRP A 160 5.67 1.55 25.53
N PRO A 161 4.72 1.50 26.49
CA PRO A 161 4.96 1.94 27.86
C PRO A 161 6.06 1.11 28.53
N LYS A 162 7.02 1.80 29.17
CA LYS A 162 8.25 1.21 29.71
C LYS A 162 7.99 0.41 30.99
N GLY A 163 7.62 -0.87 30.83
CA GLY A 163 7.62 -1.85 31.91
C GLY A 163 9.01 -2.03 32.53
N THR A 164 9.07 -2.14 33.86
CA THR A 164 10.33 -2.20 34.62
C THR A 164 11.04 -3.56 34.56
N ARG A 165 12.38 -3.51 34.71
CA ARG A 165 13.31 -4.67 34.71
C ARG A 165 12.96 -5.74 35.76
N ALA A 166 12.86 -7.01 35.33
CA ALA A 166 13.28 -8.20 36.09
C ALA A 166 13.31 -9.47 35.22
N GLY A 167 14.16 -10.43 35.57
CA GLY A 167 14.00 -11.86 35.20
C GLY A 167 14.71 -12.37 33.94
N LYS A 168 15.61 -13.36 34.12
CA LYS A 168 15.85 -14.40 33.10
C LYS A 168 14.66 -15.35 33.11
N GLY A 169 14.14 -15.72 31.94
CA GLY A 169 13.16 -16.79 31.80
C GLY A 169 12.60 -16.82 30.37
N GLU A 170 12.55 -18.02 29.81
CA GLU A 170 11.90 -18.45 28.56
C GLU A 170 11.75 -17.49 27.36
N ARG A 171 12.17 -17.96 26.18
CA ARG A 171 11.69 -17.37 24.92
C ARG A 171 10.19 -17.60 24.81
N ARG A 172 9.40 -16.60 25.20
CA ARG A 172 8.02 -16.48 24.72
C ARG A 172 8.08 -16.56 23.19
N PRO A 173 7.22 -17.35 22.53
CA PRO A 173 7.06 -17.22 21.09
C PRO A 173 6.66 -15.78 20.76
N ASP A 174 7.26 -15.21 19.73
CA ASP A 174 6.94 -13.85 19.29
C ASP A 174 5.43 -13.73 18.99
N PRO A 175 4.81 -12.57 19.29
CA PRO A 175 3.40 -12.37 18.97
C PRO A 175 3.21 -12.53 17.46
N ALA A 176 2.44 -13.55 17.07
CA ALA A 176 2.40 -14.05 15.71
C ALA A 176 2.22 -12.91 14.68
N SER A 177 3.18 -12.83 13.75
CA SER A 177 3.18 -11.82 12.69
C SER A 177 1.81 -11.79 11.99
N PRO A 178 1.21 -10.60 11.78
CA PRO A 178 -0.07 -10.51 11.10
C PRO A 178 0.04 -11.12 9.69
N PRO A 179 -0.98 -11.82 9.19
CA PRO A 179 -0.92 -12.49 7.90
C PRO A 179 -0.58 -11.48 6.79
N THR A 180 0.45 -11.77 6.01
CA THR A 180 0.92 -10.94 4.91
C THR A 180 0.32 -11.39 3.58
N GLY A 181 -0.03 -10.43 2.72
CA GLY A 181 -0.41 -10.70 1.33
C GLY A 181 0.85 -10.98 0.50
N HIS A 182 1.00 -12.21 0.02
CA HIS A 182 2.24 -12.68 -0.63
C HIS A 182 2.31 -12.22 -2.10
N GLN A 183 2.99 -11.10 -2.38
CA GLN A 183 3.13 -10.56 -3.73
C GLN A 183 4.36 -11.12 -4.47
N GLU A 184 4.31 -12.37 -4.93
CA GLU A 184 5.48 -13.04 -5.53
C GLU A 184 6.04 -12.32 -6.77
N LEU A 185 5.19 -11.74 -7.63
CA LEU A 185 5.62 -10.95 -8.80
C LEU A 185 6.38 -9.64 -8.46
N SER A 186 6.46 -9.28 -7.17
CA SER A 186 7.28 -8.17 -6.66
C SER A 186 8.58 -8.62 -6.00
N ARG A 187 8.88 -9.93 -6.01
CA ARG A 187 10.03 -10.54 -5.33
C ARG A 187 11.36 -10.08 -5.94
N ARG A 188 12.22 -9.53 -5.10
CA ARG A 188 13.54 -9.01 -5.48
C ARG A 188 14.63 -9.94 -5.01
N PHE A 189 15.64 -10.18 -5.83
CA PHE A 189 16.91 -10.70 -5.35
C PHE A 189 17.83 -9.52 -5.01
N ARG A 190 18.40 -9.54 -3.80
CA ARG A 190 19.25 -8.48 -3.27
C ARG A 190 20.70 -8.93 -3.27
N CYS A 191 21.52 -8.33 -4.14
CA CYS A 191 22.94 -8.67 -4.21
C CYS A 191 23.65 -8.45 -2.86
N LEU A 192 23.36 -7.36 -2.14
CA LEU A 192 24.00 -6.98 -0.86
C LEU A 192 24.02 -8.07 0.25
N GLY A 193 23.17 -9.10 0.16
CA GLY A 193 23.22 -10.26 1.06
C GLY A 193 22.83 -11.59 0.43
N CYS A 194 22.80 -11.67 -0.91
CA CYS A 194 22.45 -12.86 -1.68
C CYS A 194 21.11 -13.54 -1.30
N TYR A 195 20.13 -12.77 -0.81
CA TYR A 195 18.80 -13.26 -0.41
C TYR A 195 17.68 -12.67 -1.26
N SER A 196 16.56 -13.39 -1.35
CA SER A 196 15.34 -12.89 -1.96
C SER A 196 14.40 -12.25 -0.94
N ARG A 197 13.70 -11.18 -1.31
CA ARG A 197 12.68 -10.55 -0.48
C ARG A 197 11.37 -10.36 -1.25
N VAL A 198 10.26 -10.80 -0.63
CA VAL A 198 8.87 -10.59 -1.09
C VAL A 198 8.31 -9.34 -0.39
N CYS A 199 7.24 -8.75 -0.92
CA CYS A 199 6.60 -7.58 -0.30
C CYS A 199 5.61 -7.96 0.83
N ASP A 200 6.10 -7.86 2.07
CA ASP A 200 5.42 -8.24 3.32
C ASP A 200 4.30 -7.27 3.76
N PHE A 201 3.34 -6.94 2.89
CA PHE A 201 2.21 -6.07 3.27
C PHE A 201 1.13 -6.82 4.05
N PRO A 202 0.42 -6.18 4.99
CA PRO A 202 -0.71 -6.81 5.68
C PRO A 202 -1.81 -7.25 4.70
N LEU A 203 -2.30 -8.48 4.86
CA LEU A 203 -3.36 -9.05 4.03
C LEU A 203 -4.72 -8.32 4.19
N ASP A 204 -5.05 -8.00 5.44
CA ASP A 204 -6.38 -7.52 5.85
C ASP A 204 -6.51 -5.99 5.79
N CYS A 205 -7.22 -5.50 4.78
CA CYS A 205 -7.50 -4.08 4.62
C CYS A 205 -8.42 -3.49 5.73
N PRO A 206 -8.44 -2.16 5.90
CA PRO A 206 -9.46 -1.50 6.71
C PRO A 206 -10.86 -1.70 6.09
N ILE A 207 -11.89 -1.69 6.95
CA ILE A 207 -13.29 -1.75 6.53
C ILE A 207 -13.65 -0.43 5.83
N GLN A 208 -14.25 -0.53 4.64
CA GLN A 208 -14.85 0.57 3.89
C GLN A 208 -16.36 0.62 4.17
N ASP A 209 -16.86 1.74 4.69
CA ASP A 209 -18.30 1.87 4.98
C ASP A 209 -19.07 2.30 3.73
N VAL A 210 -20.12 1.54 3.40
CA VAL A 210 -20.96 1.70 2.21
C VAL A 210 -22.40 1.89 2.67
N THR A 211 -23.03 3.01 2.31
CA THR A 211 -24.40 3.31 2.74
C THR A 211 -25.32 3.41 1.52
N VAL A 212 -26.40 2.61 1.49
CA VAL A 212 -27.30 2.50 0.33
C VAL A 212 -28.77 2.45 0.81
N PRO A 213 -29.72 3.16 0.14
CA PRO A 213 -31.14 3.04 0.44
C PRO A 213 -31.70 1.64 0.15
N ARG A 214 -32.72 1.23 0.92
CA ARG A 214 -33.54 0.06 0.58
C ARG A 214 -34.15 0.21 -0.82
N GLY A 215 -34.01 -0.82 -1.65
CA GLY A 215 -34.54 -0.87 -3.02
C GLY A 215 -33.48 -0.64 -4.10
N ASP A 216 -32.45 0.14 -3.81
CA ASP A 216 -31.38 0.50 -4.75
C ASP A 216 -30.39 -0.66 -4.99
N GLN A 217 -29.29 -0.38 -5.68
CA GLN A 217 -28.22 -1.33 -5.98
C GLN A 217 -26.96 -1.01 -5.15
N ALA A 218 -26.45 -1.99 -4.42
CA ALA A 218 -25.07 -1.95 -3.90
C ALA A 218 -24.13 -2.68 -4.87
N LEU A 219 -22.91 -2.15 -5.03
CA LEU A 219 -21.84 -2.72 -5.84
C LEU A 219 -20.53 -2.64 -5.06
N PHE A 220 -19.86 -3.78 -4.90
CA PHE A 220 -18.58 -3.87 -4.21
C PHE A 220 -17.50 -4.27 -5.22
N SER A 221 -16.42 -3.48 -5.29
CA SER A 221 -15.29 -3.70 -6.19
C SER A 221 -14.09 -4.27 -5.44
N CYS A 222 -13.75 -5.51 -5.77
CA CYS A 222 -12.60 -6.22 -5.24
C CYS A 222 -11.41 -6.04 -6.17
N THR A 223 -10.76 -4.88 -6.10
CA THR A 223 -9.67 -4.48 -6.99
C THR A 223 -8.55 -3.82 -6.19
N VAL A 224 -7.31 -4.21 -6.48
CA VAL A 224 -6.08 -3.73 -5.83
C VAL A 224 -5.28 -2.82 -6.76
N LYS A 225 -4.24 -2.17 -6.23
CA LYS A 225 -3.39 -1.21 -6.95
C LYS A 225 -2.10 -1.81 -7.54
N PHE A 226 -1.76 -3.05 -7.20
CA PHE A 226 -0.69 -3.81 -7.85
C PHE A 226 -1.26 -4.61 -9.03
N GLN A 227 -0.40 -5.00 -9.98
CA GLN A 227 -0.80 -5.91 -11.05
C GLN A 227 -0.98 -7.30 -10.46
N LEU A 228 -2.07 -7.97 -10.83
CA LEU A 228 -2.31 -9.37 -10.46
C LEU A 228 -1.71 -10.30 -11.53
N PRO A 229 -1.32 -11.54 -11.19
CA PRO A 229 -0.96 -12.56 -12.16
C PRO A 229 -2.05 -12.75 -13.22
N LYS A 230 -1.69 -13.08 -14.47
CA LYS A 230 -2.69 -13.18 -15.56
C LYS A 230 -3.53 -14.46 -15.49
N GLU A 231 -2.99 -15.48 -14.83
CA GLU A 231 -3.57 -16.81 -14.69
C GLU A 231 -3.83 -17.11 -13.21
N GLU A 232 -4.59 -18.17 -12.94
CA GLU A 232 -4.82 -18.78 -11.62
C GLU A 232 -5.32 -17.89 -10.46
N ILE A 233 -5.76 -16.64 -10.73
CA ILE A 233 -6.46 -15.81 -9.74
C ILE A 233 -7.81 -16.43 -9.35
N ALA A 234 -7.98 -16.73 -8.07
CA ALA A 234 -9.26 -17.02 -7.44
C ALA A 234 -9.84 -15.77 -6.72
N TYR A 235 -11.13 -15.50 -6.94
CA TYR A 235 -11.91 -14.53 -6.17
C TYR A 235 -12.96 -15.27 -5.34
N SER A 236 -12.97 -15.05 -4.02
CA SER A 236 -14.02 -15.56 -3.13
C SER A 236 -14.67 -14.44 -2.34
N TRP A 237 -16.00 -14.48 -2.25
CA TRP A 237 -16.80 -13.52 -1.49
C TRP A 237 -17.41 -14.20 -0.26
N LYS A 238 -17.40 -13.50 0.86
CA LYS A 238 -17.99 -13.92 2.13
C LYS A 238 -18.83 -12.80 2.74
N PHE A 239 -19.79 -13.14 3.59
CA PHE A 239 -20.68 -12.20 4.28
C PHE A 239 -20.79 -12.53 5.77
N ALA A 240 -20.68 -11.50 6.60
CA ALA A 240 -20.96 -11.51 8.03
C ALA A 240 -22.32 -10.83 8.26
N GLU A 241 -23.32 -11.64 8.57
CA GLU A 241 -24.73 -11.26 8.70
C GLU A 241 -25.01 -10.43 9.97
N GLY A 242 -26.24 -9.92 10.11
CA GLY A 242 -26.74 -9.33 11.36
C GLY A 242 -26.20 -7.92 11.67
N GLY A 243 -25.76 -7.17 10.67
CA GLY A 243 -25.27 -5.79 10.88
C GLY A 243 -23.91 -5.69 11.58
N VAL A 244 -23.16 -6.79 11.70
CA VAL A 244 -21.86 -6.81 12.39
C VAL A 244 -20.78 -6.16 11.52
N ARG A 245 -20.07 -5.16 12.09
CA ARG A 245 -18.91 -4.49 11.48
C ARG A 245 -17.60 -5.11 11.98
N THR A 246 -17.06 -6.12 11.28
CA THR A 246 -15.93 -6.92 11.76
C THR A 246 -14.92 -7.26 10.65
N ARG A 247 -13.69 -7.60 11.06
CA ARG A 247 -12.68 -8.23 10.20
C ARG A 247 -12.34 -9.67 10.63
N ASP A 248 -12.87 -10.14 11.75
CA ASP A 248 -12.60 -11.51 12.19
C ASP A 248 -13.27 -12.51 11.23
N SER A 249 -12.44 -13.36 10.62
CA SER A 249 -12.81 -14.41 9.67
C SER A 249 -13.89 -15.35 10.21
N SER A 250 -13.99 -15.52 11.54
CA SER A 250 -14.96 -16.43 12.18
C SER A 250 -16.43 -16.08 11.89
N TYR A 251 -16.74 -14.80 11.64
CA TYR A 251 -18.09 -14.31 11.38
C TYR A 251 -18.56 -14.49 9.93
N PHE A 252 -17.65 -14.86 9.01
CA PHE A 252 -17.89 -14.78 7.57
C PHE A 252 -18.28 -16.13 6.95
N ARG A 253 -19.47 -16.20 6.36
CA ARG A 253 -19.96 -17.34 5.55
C ARG A 253 -19.70 -17.11 4.07
N ASP A 254 -19.32 -18.14 3.33
CA ASP A 254 -19.08 -18.08 1.88
C ASP A 254 -20.34 -17.78 1.06
N MET A 255 -20.19 -16.94 0.03
CA MET A 255 -21.24 -16.54 -0.90
C MET A 255 -20.99 -17.12 -2.31
N PRO A 256 -21.28 -18.40 -2.57
CA PRO A 256 -20.92 -19.08 -3.82
C PRO A 256 -21.61 -18.54 -5.09
N ARG A 257 -22.61 -17.65 -4.92
CA ARG A 257 -23.31 -16.92 -6.00
C ARG A 257 -22.55 -15.67 -6.48
N ALA A 258 -21.64 -15.12 -5.67
CA ALA A 258 -20.79 -13.99 -6.04
C ALA A 258 -19.42 -14.51 -6.46
N ARG A 259 -19.03 -14.23 -7.71
CA ARG A 259 -17.78 -14.74 -8.33
C ARG A 259 -17.09 -13.61 -9.09
N GLY A 260 -15.76 -13.65 -9.13
CA GLY A 260 -14.95 -12.61 -9.77
C GLY A 260 -14.87 -11.31 -8.95
N TYR A 261 -14.38 -10.25 -9.58
CA TYR A 261 -13.97 -9.00 -8.94
C TYR A 261 -15.13 -8.06 -8.50
N LEU A 262 -16.39 -8.38 -8.81
CA LEU A 262 -17.57 -7.59 -8.43
C LEU A 262 -18.62 -8.43 -7.71
N ALA A 263 -19.08 -7.96 -6.55
CA ALA A 263 -20.34 -8.41 -5.96
C ALA A 263 -21.41 -7.32 -6.13
N ARG A 264 -22.59 -7.70 -6.62
CA ARG A 264 -23.72 -6.80 -6.87
C ARG A 264 -24.95 -7.29 -6.14
N ILE A 265 -25.57 -6.42 -5.34
CA ILE A 265 -26.82 -6.68 -4.62
C ILE A 265 -27.88 -5.74 -5.17
N ARG A 266 -28.97 -6.30 -5.72
CA ARG A 266 -30.14 -5.54 -6.19
C ARG A 266 -31.40 -6.43 -6.12
N PRO A 267 -32.52 -5.97 -5.55
CA PRO A 267 -32.63 -4.77 -4.71
C PRO A 267 -31.91 -4.95 -3.36
N VAL A 268 -31.39 -3.87 -2.79
CA VAL A 268 -30.86 -3.85 -1.42
C VAL A 268 -32.00 -3.97 -0.41
N GLN A 269 -31.83 -4.85 0.58
CA GLN A 269 -32.79 -5.12 1.66
C GLN A 269 -32.09 -4.97 3.02
N PRO A 270 -32.81 -4.63 4.11
CA PRO A 270 -32.19 -4.49 5.45
C PRO A 270 -31.47 -5.75 5.95
N THR A 271 -31.89 -6.94 5.50
CA THR A 271 -31.24 -8.23 5.74
C THR A 271 -29.82 -8.34 5.16
N HIS A 272 -29.46 -7.49 4.20
CA HIS A 272 -28.11 -7.42 3.63
C HIS A 272 -27.18 -6.51 4.45
N SER A 273 -27.64 -5.92 5.56
CA SER A 273 -26.79 -5.13 6.46
C SER A 273 -25.79 -6.01 7.19
N GLY A 274 -24.50 -5.64 7.16
CA GLY A 274 -23.39 -6.46 7.66
C GLY A 274 -22.09 -6.20 6.91
N THR A 275 -21.06 -7.00 7.18
CA THR A 275 -19.77 -6.87 6.48
C THR A 275 -19.62 -7.88 5.36
N PHE A 276 -19.31 -7.41 4.14
CA PHE A 276 -18.87 -8.22 3.02
C PHE A 276 -17.34 -8.26 3.00
N SER A 277 -16.76 -9.42 2.72
CA SER A 277 -15.33 -9.61 2.55
C SER A 277 -15.08 -10.25 1.19
N CYS A 278 -14.14 -9.71 0.41
CA CYS A 278 -13.57 -10.38 -0.75
C CYS A 278 -12.13 -10.80 -0.47
N VAL A 279 -11.78 -12.04 -0.80
CA VAL A 279 -10.39 -12.53 -0.82
C VAL A 279 -9.96 -12.71 -2.28
N ILE A 280 -8.84 -12.11 -2.64
CA ILE A 280 -8.11 -12.38 -3.89
C ILE A 280 -6.97 -13.35 -3.54
N ALA A 281 -6.85 -14.45 -4.28
CA ALA A 281 -5.81 -15.46 -4.07
C ALA A 281 -5.19 -15.92 -5.40
N HIS A 282 -3.99 -16.47 -5.34
CA HIS A 282 -3.28 -17.18 -6.42
C HIS A 282 -2.74 -18.47 -5.81
N ASP A 283 -2.92 -19.63 -6.44
CA ASP A 283 -2.51 -20.94 -5.91
C ASP A 283 -2.89 -21.18 -4.44
N GLN A 284 -4.11 -20.77 -4.08
CA GLN A 284 -4.66 -20.79 -2.71
C GLN A 284 -4.00 -19.79 -1.72
N LEU A 285 -2.85 -19.19 -2.05
CA LEU A 285 -2.20 -18.12 -1.27
C LEU A 285 -2.99 -16.81 -1.40
N PRO A 286 -3.46 -16.21 -0.28
CA PRO A 286 -4.23 -14.98 -0.34
C PRO A 286 -3.30 -13.76 -0.58
N LEU A 287 -3.61 -12.99 -1.62
CA LEU A 287 -2.87 -11.79 -2.02
C LEU A 287 -3.39 -10.53 -1.31
N ALA A 288 -4.71 -10.44 -1.13
CA ALA A 288 -5.38 -9.31 -0.50
C ALA A 288 -6.76 -9.71 0.04
N ARG A 289 -7.19 -9.07 1.14
CA ARG A 289 -8.57 -9.17 1.62
C ARG A 289 -9.17 -7.79 1.86
N LEU A 290 -10.28 -7.50 1.15
CA LEU A 290 -10.98 -6.22 1.17
C LEU A 290 -12.32 -6.37 1.90
N TYR A 291 -12.61 -5.46 2.83
CA TYR A 291 -13.82 -5.48 3.66
C TYR A 291 -14.71 -4.27 3.36
N PHE A 292 -16.02 -4.50 3.25
CA PHE A 292 -17.05 -3.49 2.99
C PHE A 292 -18.21 -3.65 3.96
N PHE A 293 -18.48 -2.65 4.81
CA PHE A 293 -19.63 -2.67 5.72
C PHE A 293 -20.83 -2.00 5.05
N LEU A 294 -21.88 -2.77 4.73
CA LEU A 294 -23.11 -2.23 4.15
C LEU A 294 -24.07 -1.79 5.25
N ASN A 295 -24.29 -0.48 5.34
CA ASN A 295 -25.40 0.09 6.09
C ASN A 295 -26.59 0.33 5.14
N VAL A 296 -27.74 -0.30 5.44
CA VAL A 296 -28.95 -0.16 4.62
C VAL A 296 -29.88 0.86 5.26
N LEU A 297 -29.99 2.03 4.65
CA LEU A 297 -30.94 3.03 5.10
C LEU A 297 -32.37 2.53 4.86
N ARG A 298 -33.24 2.74 5.86
CA ARG A 298 -34.69 2.65 5.62
C ARG A 298 -35.02 3.64 4.51
N TRP A 299 -35.90 3.24 3.59
CA TRP A 299 -36.45 4.15 2.59
C TRP A 299 -37.14 5.31 3.30
N ALA A 300 -36.44 6.43 3.44
CA ALA A 300 -37.09 7.70 3.20
C ALA A 300 -37.55 7.66 1.73
N PRO A 301 -38.78 8.09 1.42
CA PRO A 301 -39.03 8.63 0.11
C PRO A 301 -37.90 9.62 -0.23
N ARG A 302 -37.49 9.68 -1.49
CA ARG A 302 -37.08 11.00 -1.98
C ARG A 302 -38.22 11.94 -1.61
N GLU A 303 -37.92 13.12 -1.08
CA GLU A 303 -38.91 14.19 -1.14
C GLU A 303 -39.38 14.22 -2.60
N ALA A 304 -40.65 13.90 -2.81
CA ALA A 304 -41.22 14.04 -4.13
C ALA A 304 -41.03 15.51 -4.47
N GLU A 305 -40.47 15.80 -5.65
CA GLU A 305 -40.56 17.15 -6.19
C GLU A 305 -42.01 17.57 -6.05
N GLY A 306 -42.21 18.64 -5.28
CA GLY A 306 -43.54 19.01 -4.80
C GLY A 306 -44.40 19.37 -5.99
N VAL A 307 -45.16 18.40 -6.47
CA VAL A 307 -46.34 18.64 -7.30
C VAL A 307 -47.36 19.27 -6.36
N GLU A 308 -47.14 20.56 -6.08
CA GLU A 308 -48.13 21.48 -5.54
C GLU A 308 -49.42 21.20 -6.33
N PRO A 309 -50.53 20.82 -5.65
CA PRO A 309 -51.77 20.51 -6.34
C PRO A 309 -52.19 21.73 -7.16
N TRP A 310 -52.06 21.65 -8.50
CA TRP A 310 -52.05 22.81 -9.39
C TRP A 310 -53.22 23.74 -9.11
N ARG A 311 -52.91 24.90 -8.51
CA ARG A 311 -53.87 25.98 -8.26
C ARG A 311 -53.74 26.97 -9.42
N PRO A 312 -54.66 26.98 -10.39
CA PRO A 312 -54.65 28.02 -11.41
C PRO A 312 -54.82 29.39 -10.75
N GLY A 313 -54.18 30.41 -11.32
CA GLY A 313 -54.55 31.78 -11.01
C GLY A 313 -55.97 32.07 -11.50
N LEU A 314 -56.57 33.16 -10.99
CA LEU A 314 -57.83 33.65 -11.54
C LEU A 314 -57.69 34.03 -13.03
N GLY A 315 -56.46 34.29 -13.51
CA GLY A 315 -56.13 34.48 -14.92
C GLY A 315 -56.30 33.22 -15.76
N GLU A 316 -55.69 32.10 -15.40
CA GLU A 316 -55.89 30.80 -16.08
C GLU A 316 -57.36 30.39 -16.15
N LEU A 317 -58.13 30.57 -15.07
CA LEU A 317 -59.57 30.24 -15.04
C LEU A 317 -60.43 31.13 -15.95
N LEU A 318 -59.90 32.26 -16.42
CA LEU A 318 -60.55 33.15 -17.38
C LEU A 318 -60.03 32.96 -18.82
N ALA A 319 -59.10 32.02 -19.05
CA ALA A 319 -58.56 31.70 -20.36
C ALA A 319 -59.33 30.58 -21.10
N GLU A 320 -60.23 29.85 -20.43
CA GLU A 320 -61.06 28.82 -21.05
C GLU A 320 -62.30 29.45 -21.74
N PRO A 321 -62.44 29.35 -23.09
CA PRO A 321 -63.42 30.13 -23.84
C PRO A 321 -64.89 29.65 -23.70
N GLU A 322 -65.15 28.51 -23.05
CA GLU A 322 -66.50 27.93 -22.92
C GLU A 322 -67.25 28.36 -21.64
N ALA A 323 -66.63 29.16 -20.77
CA ALA A 323 -67.25 29.61 -19.50
C ALA A 323 -68.37 30.67 -19.65
N LEU A 324 -68.54 31.29 -20.83
CA LEU A 324 -69.55 32.31 -21.09
C LEU A 324 -70.92 31.72 -21.42
N THR A 325 -71.61 31.20 -20.39
CA THR A 325 -73.05 30.96 -20.49
C THR A 325 -73.82 32.27 -20.72
N LEU A 326 -74.96 32.20 -21.41
CA LEU A 326 -75.80 33.38 -21.71
C LEU A 326 -76.19 34.17 -20.45
N SER A 327 -76.39 33.48 -19.33
CA SER A 327 -76.68 34.08 -18.02
C SER A 327 -75.55 35.00 -17.54
N ASN A 328 -74.30 34.54 -17.64
CA ASN A 328 -73.12 35.31 -17.25
C ASN A 328 -72.96 36.57 -18.11
N LEU A 329 -73.22 36.46 -19.42
CA LEU A 329 -73.19 37.60 -20.34
C LEU A 329 -74.26 38.66 -19.98
N CYS A 330 -75.48 38.23 -19.65
CA CYS A 330 -76.55 39.12 -19.19
C CYS A 330 -76.20 39.83 -17.86
N LEU A 331 -75.56 39.13 -16.92
CA LEU A 331 -75.10 39.73 -15.65
C LEU A 331 -74.01 40.78 -15.87
N ILE A 332 -73.05 40.53 -16.76
CA ILE A 332 -72.01 41.50 -17.13
C ILE A 332 -72.63 42.73 -17.83
N ALA A 333 -73.57 42.51 -18.75
CA ALA A 333 -74.29 43.60 -19.42
C ALA A 333 -75.11 44.46 -18.42
N ALA A 334 -75.79 43.83 -17.46
CA ALA A 334 -76.51 44.53 -16.40
C ALA A 334 -75.57 45.35 -15.49
N ALA A 335 -74.42 44.79 -15.12
CA ALA A 335 -73.40 45.51 -14.34
C ALA A 335 -72.84 46.72 -15.10
N ALA A 336 -72.57 46.59 -16.41
CA ALA A 336 -72.13 47.69 -17.26
C ALA A 336 -73.21 48.79 -17.44
N ALA A 337 -74.48 48.40 -17.55
CA ALA A 337 -75.61 49.32 -17.59
C ALA A 337 -75.76 50.11 -16.27
N LEU A 338 -75.65 49.43 -15.12
CA LEU A 338 -75.68 50.07 -13.81
C LEU A 338 -74.47 51.00 -13.57
N ALA A 339 -73.28 50.59 -14.01
CA ALA A 339 -72.07 51.42 -13.89
C ALA A 339 -72.16 52.68 -14.76
N SER A 340 -72.62 52.58 -16.00
CA SER A 340 -72.79 53.73 -16.90
C SER A 340 -73.93 54.67 -16.45
N ALA A 341 -75.03 54.13 -15.90
CA ALA A 341 -76.06 54.92 -15.22
C ALA A 341 -75.50 55.64 -13.97
N GLY A 342 -74.67 54.98 -13.16
CA GLY A 342 -73.99 55.58 -12.01
C GLY A 342 -73.05 56.72 -12.41
N VAL A 343 -72.22 56.51 -13.44
CA VAL A 343 -71.28 57.53 -13.95
C VAL A 343 -72.04 58.72 -14.55
N THR A 344 -73.14 58.51 -15.29
CA THR A 344 -73.94 59.62 -15.84
C THR A 344 -74.70 60.38 -14.75
N LEU A 345 -75.19 59.72 -13.70
CA LEU A 345 -75.76 60.39 -12.52
C LEU A 345 -74.71 61.21 -11.76
N LEU A 346 -73.50 60.67 -11.55
CA LEU A 346 -72.39 61.41 -10.92
C LEU A 346 -71.94 62.60 -11.77
N ALA A 347 -71.84 62.45 -13.08
CA ALA A 347 -71.51 63.53 -14.00
C ALA A 347 -72.61 64.62 -14.01
N TRP A 348 -73.89 64.23 -13.99
CA TRP A 348 -75.02 65.17 -13.90
C TRP A 348 -75.07 65.89 -12.56
N MET A 349 -74.81 65.19 -11.45
CA MET A 349 -74.67 65.81 -10.13
C MET A 349 -73.50 66.79 -10.08
N PHE A 350 -72.35 66.44 -10.67
CA PHE A 350 -71.19 67.32 -10.75
C PHE A 350 -71.48 68.57 -11.60
N PHE A 351 -72.09 68.41 -12.78
CA PHE A 351 -72.54 69.55 -13.60
C PHE A 351 -73.54 70.43 -12.85
N ARG A 352 -74.55 69.82 -12.20
CA ARG A 352 -75.57 70.55 -11.42
C ARG A 352 -74.96 71.31 -10.24
N TRP A 353 -73.97 70.73 -9.57
CA TRP A 353 -73.24 71.39 -8.49
C TRP A 353 -72.40 72.57 -9.04
N TYR A 354 -71.63 72.33 -10.09
CA TYR A 354 -70.77 73.33 -10.74
C TYR A 354 -71.56 74.56 -11.25
N PHE A 355 -72.71 74.34 -11.90
CA PHE A 355 -73.58 75.42 -12.40
C PHE A 355 -74.59 75.96 -11.37
N SER A 356 -74.66 75.39 -10.16
CA SER A 356 -75.43 75.94 -9.03
C SER A 356 -74.54 76.73 -8.05
N GLY A 357 -73.25 76.89 -8.35
CA GLY A 357 -72.25 77.53 -7.50
C GLY A 357 -71.93 78.98 -7.85
N ASN A 358 -72.90 79.75 -8.35
CA ASN A 358 -72.76 81.19 -8.67
C ASN A 358 -74.06 81.97 -8.42
#